data_AF-A0A5N4DCY4-F1
#
_entry.id   AF-A0A5N4DCY4-F1
#
_cell.length_a   1.000
_cell.length_b   1.000
_cell.length_c   1.000
_cell.angle_alpha   90.00
_cell.angle_beta   90.00
_cell.angle_gamma   90.00
#
_symmetry.space_group_name_H-M   'P 1'
#
loop_
_entity.id
_entity.type
_entity.pdbx_description
1 polymer ?
#
loop_
_entity_poly.entity_id
_entity_poly.type
_entity_poly.pdbx_seq_one_letter_code
_entity_poly.pdbx_strand_id
1 'polypeptide(L)'
;MSKVLEVLEEPEIRSRGSRGVCSVDHQNRAGYTAVMITPLASAETDEDMAVVWKLLREGNVNIQATQGGQTALMLGVSHDREDMVQALLSCQADVNLQDHDGSSALMLACCHGNVDMVRLLLAHPACDSSLANKVRLMGD
;
A
#
# COMPACT_ATOMS: atom_id res chain seq x y z
N MET A 1 -10.13 1.44 21.33
CA MET A 1 -10.41 0.53 20.20
C MET A 1 -9.72 1.14 19.00
N SER A 2 -8.71 0.47 18.45
CA SER A 2 -7.88 1.01 17.37
C SER A 2 -8.67 1.05 16.06
N LYS A 3 -8.60 2.16 15.31
CA LYS A 3 -9.28 2.36 14.02
C LYS A 3 -8.95 1.29 12.97
N VAL A 4 -7.87 0.53 13.18
CA VAL A 4 -7.48 -0.65 12.37
C VAL A 4 -8.59 -1.69 12.33
N LEU A 5 -9.26 -1.95 13.47
CA LEU A 5 -10.27 -3.00 13.55
C LEU A 5 -11.60 -2.59 12.92
N GLU A 6 -11.96 -1.30 12.94
CA GLU A 6 -13.26 -0.85 12.43
C GLU A 6 -13.39 -1.04 10.91
N VAL A 7 -12.31 -0.82 10.15
CA VAL A 7 -12.29 -1.05 8.70
C VAL A 7 -12.22 -2.56 8.36
N LEU A 8 -11.58 -3.37 9.22
CA LEU A 8 -11.56 -4.83 9.10
C LEU A 8 -12.88 -5.49 9.59
N GLU A 9 -13.68 -4.78 10.37
CA GLU A 9 -14.98 -5.20 10.89
C GLU A 9 -16.15 -4.85 9.94
N GLU A 10 -15.88 -4.16 8.83
CA GLU A 10 -16.89 -3.94 7.79
C GLU A 10 -17.50 -5.29 7.36
N PRO A 11 -18.84 -5.40 7.26
CA PRO A 11 -19.53 -6.67 7.01
C PRO A 11 -19.15 -7.31 5.67
N GLU A 12 -18.54 -6.54 4.75
CA GLU A 12 -17.98 -7.02 3.49
C GLU A 12 -16.68 -7.82 3.71
N ILE A 13 -15.88 -7.48 4.73
CA ILE A 13 -14.70 -8.24 5.16
C ILE A 13 -15.09 -9.33 6.17
N ARG A 14 -16.09 -9.06 7.02
CA ARG A 14 -16.55 -9.99 8.07
C ARG A 14 -17.69 -10.87 7.57
N SER A 15 -17.38 -11.94 6.83
CA SER A 15 -18.36 -12.97 6.47
C SER A 15 -19.01 -13.56 7.73
N ARG A 16 -20.29 -13.23 7.94
CA ARG A 16 -21.14 -13.84 8.97
C ARG A 16 -21.57 -15.24 8.52
N GLY A 17 -20.74 -16.24 8.81
CA GLY A 17 -21.18 -17.64 8.88
C GLY A 17 -20.28 -18.66 8.18
N SER A 18 -19.84 -19.64 8.96
CA SER A 18 -19.38 -20.96 8.53
C SER A 18 -18.21 -21.02 7.53
N ARG A 19 -16.97 -21.09 8.06
CA ARG A 19 -15.74 -21.49 7.32
C ARG A 19 -15.51 -20.78 5.96
N GLY A 20 -15.87 -19.50 5.86
CA GLY A 20 -15.66 -18.68 4.66
C GLY A 20 -14.36 -17.90 4.73
N VAL A 21 -13.43 -18.20 3.83
CA VAL A 21 -12.15 -17.48 3.66
C VAL A 21 -12.45 -16.02 3.34
N CYS A 22 -12.06 -15.08 4.21
CA CYS A 22 -12.05 -13.66 3.85
C CYS A 22 -11.06 -13.49 2.71
N SER A 23 -11.53 -13.08 1.53
CA SER A 23 -10.64 -12.73 0.44
C SER A 23 -10.00 -11.38 0.79
N VAL A 24 -8.85 -11.40 1.46
CA VAL A 24 -8.06 -10.21 1.82
C VAL A 24 -7.72 -9.32 0.61
N ASP A 25 -7.80 -9.91 -0.59
CA ASP A 25 -7.60 -9.28 -1.89
C ASP A 25 -8.86 -8.67 -2.50
N HIS A 26 -10.03 -8.88 -1.89
CA HIS A 26 -11.27 -8.31 -2.40
C HIS A 26 -11.27 -6.79 -2.21
N GLN A 27 -11.55 -6.07 -3.28
CA GLN A 27 -11.70 -4.62 -3.25
C GLN A 27 -13.09 -4.24 -2.76
N ASN A 28 -13.18 -3.31 -1.82
CA ASN A 28 -14.45 -2.70 -1.43
C ASN A 28 -15.02 -1.82 -2.56
N ARG A 29 -16.17 -1.18 -2.33
CA ARG A 29 -16.81 -0.29 -3.33
C ARG A 29 -15.94 0.89 -3.80
N ALA A 30 -14.97 1.30 -2.98
CA ALA A 30 -14.02 2.36 -3.32
C ALA A 30 -12.79 1.84 -4.08
N GLY A 31 -12.67 0.51 -4.28
CA GLY A 31 -11.55 -0.11 -4.97
C GLY A 31 -10.37 -0.47 -4.07
N TYR A 32 -10.53 -0.44 -2.74
CA TYR A 32 -9.45 -0.72 -1.79
C TYR A 32 -9.51 -2.14 -1.23
N THR A 33 -8.35 -2.80 -1.14
CA THR A 33 -8.20 -4.07 -0.41
C THR A 33 -7.84 -3.85 1.05
N ALA A 34 -7.90 -4.92 1.86
CA ALA A 34 -7.46 -4.87 3.26
C ALA A 34 -5.97 -4.49 3.39
N VAL A 35 -5.13 -4.83 2.39
CA VAL A 35 -3.72 -4.45 2.38
C VAL A 35 -3.54 -2.95 2.11
N MET A 36 -4.33 -2.36 1.20
CA MET A 36 -4.23 -0.93 0.86
C MET A 36 -4.58 0.01 2.01
N ILE A 37 -5.43 -0.43 2.93
CA ILE A 37 -5.83 0.37 4.09
C ILE A 37 -4.82 0.28 5.25
N THR A 38 -3.89 -0.70 5.24
CA THR A 38 -2.89 -0.84 6.31
C THR A 38 -2.08 0.44 6.58
N PRO A 39 -1.66 1.22 5.56
CA PRO A 39 -0.93 2.46 5.82
C PRO A 39 -1.80 3.56 6.42
N LEU A 40 -3.12 3.48 6.30
CA LEU A 40 -4.05 4.45 6.89
C LEU A 40 -4.42 4.11 8.34
N ALA A 41 -4.00 2.93 8.82
CA ALA A 41 -4.38 2.41 10.12
C ALA A 41 -3.38 2.82 11.21
N SER A 42 -3.85 2.94 12.46
CA SER A 42 -2.97 3.24 13.61
C SER A 42 -2.42 1.95 14.20
N ALA A 43 -1.14 1.66 13.96
CA ALA A 43 -0.45 0.52 14.56
C ALA A 43 0.47 1.03 15.67
N GLU A 44 -0.07 1.15 16.89
CA GLU A 44 0.64 1.74 18.03
C GLU A 44 1.30 0.68 18.92
N THR A 45 0.89 -0.59 18.75
CA THR A 45 1.35 -1.72 19.55
C THR A 45 1.94 -2.83 18.68
N ASP A 46 2.77 -3.68 19.28
CA ASP A 46 3.28 -4.88 18.62
C ASP A 46 2.15 -5.83 18.19
N GLU A 47 1.03 -5.82 18.92
CA GLU A 47 -0.17 -6.59 18.57
C GLU A 47 -0.83 -6.06 17.29
N ASP A 48 -0.93 -4.73 17.13
CA ASP A 48 -1.44 -4.12 15.90
C ASP A 48 -0.53 -4.46 14.71
N MET A 49 0.78 -4.35 14.91
CA MET A 49 1.76 -4.70 13.88
C MET A 49 1.70 -6.19 13.51
N ALA A 50 1.43 -7.08 14.47
CA ALA A 50 1.26 -8.50 14.18
C ALA A 50 0.06 -8.76 13.24
N VAL A 51 -1.03 -7.99 13.39
CA VAL A 51 -2.18 -8.04 12.47
C VAL A 51 -1.79 -7.53 11.08
N VAL A 52 -1.06 -6.41 10.99
CA VAL A 52 -0.56 -5.88 9.71
C VAL A 52 0.29 -6.93 9.00
N TRP A 53 1.29 -7.51 9.66
CA TRP A 53 2.13 -8.55 9.07
C TRP A 53 1.35 -9.76 8.60
N LYS A 54 0.29 -10.16 9.33
CA LYS A 54 -0.57 -11.25 8.90
C LYS A 54 -1.30 -10.90 7.60
N LEU A 55 -1.90 -9.70 7.52
CA LEU A 55 -2.58 -9.23 6.31
C LEU A 55 -1.63 -9.15 5.11
N LEU A 56 -0.43 -8.60 5.29
CA LEU A 56 0.56 -8.46 4.21
C LEU A 56 1.09 -9.81 3.71
N ARG A 57 1.12 -10.84 4.57
CA ARG A 57 1.57 -12.20 4.20
C ARG A 57 0.47 -13.03 3.54
N GLU A 58 -0.78 -12.80 3.92
CA GLU A 58 -1.93 -13.54 3.37
C GLU A 58 -2.51 -12.87 2.12
N GLY A 59 -2.32 -11.56 1.96
CA GLY A 59 -2.84 -10.77 0.85
C GLY A 59 -1.79 -10.39 -0.20
N ASN A 60 -2.27 -10.11 -1.40
CA ASN A 60 -1.46 -9.59 -2.49
C ASN A 60 -1.18 -8.10 -2.29
N VAL A 61 0.06 -7.79 -1.92
CA VAL A 61 0.55 -6.42 -1.67
C VAL A 61 0.63 -5.53 -2.91
N ASN A 62 0.50 -6.12 -4.10
CA ASN A 62 0.70 -5.47 -5.39
C ASN A 62 -0.60 -5.18 -6.15
N ILE A 63 -1.77 -5.42 -5.53
CA ILE A 63 -3.04 -5.01 -6.13
C ILE A 63 -3.05 -3.48 -6.27
N GLN A 64 -3.54 -3.01 -7.41
CA GLN A 64 -3.76 -1.60 -7.69
C GLN A 64 -5.22 -1.23 -7.45
N ALA A 65 -5.45 -0.11 -6.77
CA ALA A 65 -6.79 0.36 -6.47
C ALA A 65 -7.54 0.64 -7.78
N THR A 66 -8.84 0.29 -7.83
CA THR A 66 -9.65 0.54 -9.04
C THR A 66 -9.65 2.02 -9.42
N GLN A 67 -9.65 2.90 -8.42
CA GLN A 67 -9.55 4.34 -8.60
C GLN A 67 -8.09 4.76 -8.49
N GLY A 68 -7.58 5.45 -9.51
CA GLY A 68 -6.22 5.99 -9.54
C GLY A 68 -5.09 4.96 -9.69
N GLY A 69 -5.31 3.66 -9.43
CA GLY A 69 -4.28 2.63 -9.62
C GLY A 69 -3.23 2.59 -8.52
N GLN A 70 -3.47 3.23 -7.38
CA GLN A 70 -2.50 3.27 -6.28
C GLN A 70 -2.35 1.91 -5.60
N THR A 71 -1.12 1.56 -5.25
CA THR A 71 -0.81 0.38 -4.41
C THR A 71 -0.75 0.76 -2.93
N ALA A 72 -0.74 -0.23 -2.05
CA ALA A 72 -0.52 0.00 -0.61
C ALA A 72 0.81 0.73 -0.35
N LEU A 73 1.86 0.44 -1.13
CA LEU A 73 3.16 1.10 -1.01
C LEU A 73 3.07 2.60 -1.32
N MET A 74 2.36 2.97 -2.39
CA MET A 74 2.13 4.38 -2.75
C MET A 74 1.32 5.12 -1.68
N LEU A 75 0.33 4.45 -1.08
CA LEU A 75 -0.45 5.01 0.02
C LEU A 75 0.42 5.22 1.26
N GLY A 76 1.31 4.29 1.59
CA GLY A 76 2.27 4.44 2.69
C GLY A 76 3.23 5.61 2.47
N VAL A 77 3.74 5.78 1.26
CA VAL A 77 4.56 6.95 0.91
C VAL A 77 3.77 8.24 1.00
N SER A 78 2.53 8.27 0.49
CA SER A 78 1.72 9.50 0.46
C SER A 78 1.27 9.97 1.85
N HIS A 79 1.29 9.07 2.84
CA HIS A 79 0.93 9.37 4.23
C HIS A 79 2.14 9.43 5.16
N ASP A 80 3.37 9.44 4.62
CA ASP A 80 4.62 9.44 5.38
C ASP A 80 4.73 8.32 6.43
N ARG A 81 4.22 7.13 6.09
CA ARG A 81 4.19 5.95 6.96
C ARG A 81 5.38 5.04 6.70
N GLU A 82 6.53 5.47 7.20
CA GLU A 82 7.80 4.75 7.02
C GLU A 82 7.72 3.29 7.52
N ASP A 83 7.11 3.08 8.68
CA ASP A 83 6.84 1.77 9.28
C ASP A 83 6.11 0.82 8.33
N MET A 84 5.09 1.32 7.65
CA MET A 84 4.26 0.57 6.71
C MET A 84 4.99 0.34 5.39
N VAL A 85 5.74 1.33 4.91
CA VAL A 85 6.57 1.19 3.69
C VAL A 85 7.63 0.10 3.89
N GLN A 86 8.33 0.07 5.03
CA GLN A 86 9.28 -1.00 5.35
C GLN A 86 8.59 -2.37 5.42
N ALA A 87 7.42 -2.45 6.04
CA ALA A 87 6.66 -3.70 6.14
C ALA A 87 6.23 -4.22 4.77
N LEU A 88 5.72 -3.35 3.91
CA LEU A 88 5.30 -3.67 2.54
C LEU A 88 6.47 -4.16 1.68
N LEU A 89 7.62 -3.47 1.72
CA LEU A 89 8.83 -3.90 0.99
C LEU A 89 9.34 -5.26 1.49
N SER A 90 9.29 -5.49 2.80
CA SER A 90 9.65 -6.79 3.39
C SER A 90 8.71 -7.93 2.95
N CYS A 91 7.48 -7.58 2.58
CA CYS A 91 6.47 -8.48 2.00
C CYS A 91 6.45 -8.47 0.47
N GLN A 92 7.57 -8.09 -0.17
CA GLN A 92 7.75 -8.14 -1.63
C GLN A 92 6.80 -7.21 -2.41
N ALA A 93 6.47 -6.05 -1.84
CA ALA A 93 5.83 -4.98 -2.60
C ALA A 93 6.73 -4.56 -3.77
N ASP A 94 6.16 -4.52 -4.97
CA ASP A 94 6.83 -4.06 -6.17
C ASP A 94 6.93 -2.53 -6.11
N VAL A 95 8.14 -2.07 -5.83
CA VAL A 95 8.50 -0.66 -5.69
C VAL A 95 8.36 0.14 -6.98
N ASN A 96 8.29 -0.53 -8.13
CA ASN A 96 8.28 0.07 -9.45
C ASN A 96 6.89 0.13 -10.10
N LEU A 97 5.86 -0.42 -9.46
CA LEU A 97 4.49 -0.25 -9.95
C LEU A 97 4.19 1.24 -10.10
N GLN A 98 3.45 1.55 -11.17
CA GLN A 98 3.01 2.89 -11.49
C GLN A 98 1.49 2.96 -11.42
N ASP A 99 0.99 4.04 -10.85
CA ASP A 99 -0.43 4.35 -10.83
C ASP A 99 -0.96 4.71 -12.23
N HIS A 100 -2.23 5.07 -12.35
CA HIS A 100 -2.84 5.38 -13.65
C HIS A 100 -2.18 6.58 -14.36
N ASP A 101 -1.61 7.52 -13.59
CA ASP A 101 -0.89 8.70 -14.09
C ASP A 101 0.59 8.40 -14.41
N GLY A 102 1.05 7.18 -14.11
CA GLY A 102 2.42 6.76 -14.29
C GLY A 102 3.33 7.11 -13.10
N SER A 103 2.78 7.47 -11.95
CA SER A 103 3.58 7.80 -10.76
C SER A 103 3.96 6.53 -10.02
N SER A 104 5.26 6.34 -9.74
CA SER A 104 5.74 5.29 -8.83
C SER A 104 5.82 5.80 -7.38
N ALA A 105 6.00 4.89 -6.43
CA ALA A 105 6.25 5.24 -5.03
C ALA A 105 7.43 6.22 -4.86
N LEU A 106 8.51 6.03 -5.63
CA LEU A 106 9.67 6.92 -5.62
C LEU A 106 9.32 8.32 -6.15
N MET A 107 8.52 8.43 -7.21
CA MET A 107 8.09 9.73 -7.74
C MET A 107 7.25 10.50 -6.72
N LEU A 108 6.34 9.82 -6.02
CA LEU A 108 5.53 10.43 -4.97
C LEU A 108 6.41 10.97 -3.84
N ALA A 109 7.38 10.18 -3.37
CA ALA A 109 8.33 10.61 -2.33
C ALA A 109 9.12 11.86 -2.76
N CYS A 110 9.59 11.89 -4.02
CA CYS A 110 10.27 13.04 -4.61
C CYS A 110 9.35 14.28 -4.70
N CYS A 111 8.09 14.12 -5.12
CA CYS A 111 7.12 15.21 -5.20
C CYS A 111 6.81 15.84 -3.84
N HIS A 112 6.76 15.03 -2.78
CA HIS A 112 6.58 15.50 -1.40
C HIS A 112 7.87 16.09 -0.79
N GLY A 113 9.02 15.93 -1.45
CA GLY A 113 10.32 16.35 -0.91
C GLY A 113 10.77 15.53 0.31
N ASN A 114 10.19 14.35 0.54
CA ASN A 114 10.55 13.50 1.67
C ASN A 114 11.85 12.73 1.37
N VAL A 115 12.97 13.32 1.76
CA VAL A 115 14.32 12.78 1.51
C VAL A 115 14.53 11.40 2.15
N ASP A 116 13.99 11.18 3.35
CA ASP A 116 14.19 9.92 4.07
C ASP A 116 13.42 8.79 3.38
N MET A 117 12.19 9.06 2.93
CA MET A 117 11.41 8.11 2.14
C MET A 117 12.07 7.81 0.79
N VAL A 118 12.65 8.81 0.12
CA VAL A 118 13.44 8.61 -1.12
C VAL A 118 14.62 7.69 -0.86
N ARG A 119 15.39 7.91 0.22
CA ARG A 119 16.52 7.06 0.59
C ARG A 119 16.09 5.64 0.89
N LEU A 120 14.99 5.46 1.62
CA LEU A 120 14.42 4.16 1.95
C LEU A 120 14.07 3.38 0.68
N LEU A 121 13.34 3.99 -0.24
CA LEU A 121 12.94 3.34 -1.49
C LEU A 121 14.14 3.01 -2.39
N LEU A 122 15.10 3.93 -2.52
CA LEU A 122 16.33 3.71 -3.31
C LEU A 122 17.26 2.66 -2.71
N ALA A 123 17.18 2.41 -1.40
CA ALA A 123 17.92 1.33 -0.76
C ALA A 123 17.36 -0.06 -1.15
N HIS A 124 16.13 -0.13 -1.66
CA HIS A 124 15.55 -1.37 -2.14
C HIS A 124 16.20 -1.79 -3.48
N PRO A 125 16.79 -3.00 -3.61
CA PRO A 125 17.58 -3.38 -4.79
C PRO A 125 16.83 -3.37 -6.12
N ALA A 126 15.51 -3.57 -6.08
CA ALA A 126 14.67 -3.56 -7.27
C ALA A 126 14.27 -2.14 -7.71
N CYS A 127 14.56 -1.10 -6.94
CA CYS A 127 14.09 0.26 -7.24
C CYS A 127 14.72 0.80 -8.53
N ASP A 128 13.87 1.11 -9.50
CA ASP A 128 14.27 1.72 -10.77
C ASP A 128 14.01 3.24 -10.73
N SER A 129 15.09 3.99 -10.56
CA SER A 129 15.06 5.47 -10.57
C SER A 129 14.93 6.09 -11.97
N SER A 130 15.00 5.28 -13.03
CA SER A 130 14.89 5.74 -14.42
C SER A 130 13.46 5.78 -14.94
N LEU A 131 12.50 5.23 -14.19
CA LEU A 131 11.08 5.28 -14.53
C LEU A 131 10.63 6.72 -14.76
N ALA A 132 9.80 6.91 -15.78
CA ALA A 132 9.19 8.19 -16.11
C ALA A 132 7.66 8.08 -16.00
N ASN A 133 7.03 9.16 -15.54
CA ASN A 133 5.57 9.24 -15.55
C ASN A 133 5.04 9.44 -16.98
N LYS A 134 3.74 9.21 -17.19
CA LYS A 134 3.13 9.34 -18.51
C LYS A 134 3.08 10.78 -19.02
N VAL A 135 3.24 11.77 -18.14
CA VAL A 135 3.20 13.21 -18.47
C VAL A 135 4.34 13.61 -19.40
N ARG A 136 5.48 12.90 -19.38
CA ARG A 136 6.65 13.22 -20.20
C ARG A 136 6.48 12.90 -21.70
N LEU A 137 5.38 12.25 -22.11
CA LEU A 137 5.13 11.86 -23.51
C LEU A 137 4.10 12.74 -24.24
N MET A 138 3.57 13.80 -23.61
CA MET A 138 2.60 14.73 -24.24
C MET A 138 3.21 16.07 -24.66
N GLY A 139 4.53 16.16 -24.77
CA GLY A 139 5.20 17.40 -25.15
C GLY A 139 6.49 17.16 -25.91
N ASP A 140 6.38 16.73 -27.16
CA ASP A 140 7.34 16.93 -28.26
C ASP A 140 6.56 17.29 -29.54
#